data_AF-A0A1I2XIF0-F1
#
_entry.id   AF-A0A1I2XIF0-F1
#
_cell.length_a   1.000
_cell.length_b   1.000
_cell.length_c   1.000
_cell.angle_alpha   90.00
_cell.angle_beta   90.00
_cell.angle_gamma   90.00
#
_symmetry.space_group_name_H-M   'P 1'
#
loop_
_entity.id
_entity.type
_entity.pdbx_description
1 polymer ?
#
loop_
_entity_poly.entity_id
_entity_poly.type
_entity_poly.pdbx_seq_one_letter_code
_entity_poly.pdbx_strand_id
1 'polypeptide(L)' 'MVILGILFVFSIIIWIEVPALVHKKMWRELIVFSILILIGMMLSIPQALGMHVPSPNDLVAAIFKPFAEWMKQ' A
#
# COMPACT_ATOMS: atom_id res chain seq x y z
N MET A 1 9.20 15.29 6.99
CA MET A 1 10.37 14.40 6.81
C MET A 1 9.97 12.99 6.35
N VAL A 2 8.96 12.35 6.96
CA VAL A 2 8.53 10.98 6.59
C VAL A 2 8.08 10.85 5.13
N ILE A 3 7.33 11.82 4.59
CA ILE A 3 6.85 11.80 3.19
C ILE A 3 8.00 11.78 2.18
N LEU A 4 9.08 12.53 2.44
CA LEU A 4 10.28 12.53 1.58
C LEU A 4 10.95 11.16 1.56
N GLY A 5 11.02 10.47 2.71
CA GLY A 5 11.54 9.10 2.79
C GLY A 5 10.68 8.10 2.00
N ILE A 6 9.35 8.24 2.08
CA ILE A 6 8.41 7.39 1.31
C ILE A 6 8.62 7.59 -0.20
N LEU A 7 8.68 8.84 -0.66
CA LEU A 7 8.92 9.15 -2.08
C LEU A 7 10.29 8.67 -2.57
N PHE A 8 11.32 8.73 -1.71
CA PHE A 8 12.65 8.24 -2.02
C PHE A 8 12.67 6.72 -2.23
N VAL A 9 12.02 5.96 -1.33
CA VAL A 9 11.90 4.50 -1.47
C VAL A 9 11.15 4.13 -2.74
N PHE A 10 10.00 4.74 -3.01
CA PHE A 10 9.25 4.48 -4.25
C PHE A 10 10.06 4.83 -5.51
N SER A 11 10.83 5.92 -5.49
CA SER A 11 11.70 6.29 -6.62
C SER A 11 12.77 5.25 -6.90
N ILE A 12 13.39 4.67 -5.84
CA ILE A 12 14.37 3.59 -6.00
C ILE A 12 13.72 2.35 -6.62
N ILE A 13 12.55 1.95 -6.14
CA ILE A 13 11.81 0.80 -6.66
C ILE A 13 11.51 1.00 -8.16
N ILE A 14 10.94 2.16 -8.51
CA ILE A 14 10.64 2.53 -9.90
C ILE A 14 11.90 2.49 -10.76
N TRP A 15 13.02 3.02 -10.26
CA TRP A 15 14.26 3.08 -11.01
C TRP A 15 14.89 1.71 -11.28
N ILE A 16 14.63 0.71 -10.41
CA ILE A 16 15.09 -0.66 -10.62
C ILE A 16 14.14 -1.44 -11.53
N GLU A 17 12.82 -1.38 -11.27
CA GLU A 17 11.85 -2.24 -11.93
C GLU A 17 11.36 -1.71 -13.28
N VAL A 18 11.12 -0.40 -13.42
CA VAL A 18 10.64 0.17 -14.69
C VAL A 18 11.59 -0.07 -15.86
N PRO A 19 12.90 0.20 -15.79
CA PRO A 19 13.77 -0.08 -16.92
C PRO A 19 13.81 -1.58 -17.24
N ALA A 20 13.82 -2.45 -16.23
CA ALA A 20 13.79 -3.90 -16.45
C ALA A 20 12.52 -4.35 -17.21
N LEU A 21 11.36 -3.79 -16.86
CA LEU A 21 10.08 -4.07 -17.49
C LEU A 21 9.99 -3.50 -18.92
N VAL A 22 10.46 -2.26 -19.11
CA VAL A 22 10.47 -1.60 -20.43
C VAL A 22 11.44 -2.31 -21.39
N HIS A 23 12.64 -2.68 -20.93
CA HIS A 23 13.60 -3.43 -21.75
C HIS A 23 13.05 -4.78 -22.23
N LYS A 24 12.25 -5.44 -21.39
CA LYS A 24 11.60 -6.71 -21.73
C LYS A 24 10.29 -6.55 -22.51
N LYS A 25 9.89 -5.31 -22.85
CA LYS A 25 8.60 -4.96 -23.48
C LYS A 25 7.37 -5.52 -22.73
N MET A 26 7.50 -5.63 -21.40
CA MET A 26 6.50 -6.20 -20.50
C MET A 26 5.47 -5.14 -20.08
N TRP A 27 4.72 -4.63 -21.06
CA TRP A 27 3.79 -3.51 -20.86
C TRP A 27 2.61 -3.85 -19.94
N ARG A 28 2.13 -5.10 -19.96
CA ARG A 28 1.07 -5.55 -19.04
C ARG A 28 1.55 -5.55 -17.61
N GLU A 29 2.75 -6.05 -17.37
CA GLU A 29 3.37 -6.08 -16.05
C GLU A 29 3.71 -4.66 -15.57
N LEU A 30 4.14 -3.77 -16.47
CA LEU A 30 4.35 -2.36 -16.15
C LEU A 30 3.06 -1.67 -15.65
N ILE A 31 1.92 -1.99 -16.26
CA ILE A 31 0.62 -1.47 -15.81
C ILE A 31 0.28 -2.00 -14.42
N VAL A 32 0.39 -3.32 -14.19
CA VAL A 32 0.13 -3.92 -12.87
C VAL A 32 1.05 -3.33 -11.80
N PHE A 33 2.35 -3.20 -12.10
CA PHE A 33 3.33 -2.58 -11.23
C PHE A 33 2.97 -1.13 -10.91
N SER A 34 2.60 -0.34 -11.92
CA SER A 34 2.23 1.06 -11.75
C SER A 34 0.98 1.21 -10.86
N ILE A 35 -0.02 0.34 -11.03
CA ILE A 35 -1.22 0.29 -10.18
C ILE A 35 -0.83 -0.04 -8.73
N LEU A 36 0.05 -1.03 -8.53
CA LEU A 36 0.53 -1.40 -7.19
C LEU A 36 1.28 -0.24 -6.50
N ILE A 37 2.15 0.46 -7.23
CA ILE A 37 2.84 1.65 -6.73
C ILE A 37 1.82 2.73 -6.33
N LEU A 38 0.82 2.97 -7.18
CA LEU A 38 -0.21 3.97 -6.92
C LEU A 38 -1.01 3.64 -5.65
N ILE A 39 -1.41 2.39 -5.48
CA ILE A 39 -2.09 1.91 -4.28
C ILE A 39 -1.19 2.10 -3.05
N GLY A 40 0.08 1.70 -3.15
CA GLY A 40 1.06 1.88 -2.08
C GLY A 40 1.22 3.34 -1.66
N MET A 41 1.29 4.26 -2.63
CA MET A 41 1.35 5.71 -2.36
C MET A 41 0.06 6.24 -1.74
N MET A 42 -1.10 5.82 -2.26
CA MET A 42 -2.40 6.21 -1.72
C MET A 42 -2.63 5.74 -0.29
N LEU A 43 -2.03 4.63 0.13
CA LEU A 43 -2.07 4.18 1.53
C LEU A 43 -1.03 4.91 2.38
N SER A 44 0.20 5.06 1.86
CA SER A 44 1.34 5.57 2.63
C SER A 44 1.25 7.07 2.91
N ILE A 45 0.74 7.87 1.97
CA ILE A 45 0.66 9.34 2.12
C ILE A 45 -0.35 9.74 3.21
N PRO A 46 -1.62 9.26 3.20
CA PRO A 46 -2.57 9.55 4.27
C PRO A 46 -2.12 9.03 5.62
N GLN A 47 -1.52 7.83 5.66
CA GLN A 47 -0.96 7.27 6.88
C GLN A 47 0.17 8.15 7.45
N ALA A 48 1.04 8.69 6.61
CA ALA A 48 2.09 9.62 7.02
C ALA A 48 1.57 11.00 7.46
N LEU A 49 0.38 11.40 6.98
CA LEU A 49 -0.34 12.60 7.41
C LEU A 49 -1.12 12.38 8.72
N GLY A 50 -1.09 11.17 9.29
CA GLY A 50 -1.81 10.83 10.51
C GLY A 50 -3.31 10.58 10.29
N MET A 51 -3.76 10.47 9.05
CA MET A 51 -5.12 9.97 8.78
C MET A 51 -5.18 8.49 9.15
N HIS A 52 -6.24 8.09 9.87
CA HIS A 52 -6.53 6.70 10.17
C HIS A 52 -6.87 5.97 8.87
N VAL A 53 -5.86 5.38 8.25
CA VAL A 53 -6.05 4.39 7.20
C VAL A 53 -6.45 3.10 7.90
N PRO A 54 -7.64 2.54 7.63
CA PRO A 54 -8.09 1.32 8.28
C PRO A 54 -7.05 0.23 8.02
N SER A 55 -6.46 -0.27 9.10
CA SER A 55 -5.48 -1.34 9.02
C SER A 55 -6.21 -2.67 8.75
N PRO A 56 -5.53 -3.67 8.17
CA PRO A 56 -6.10 -5.01 8.07
C PRO A 56 -6.57 -5.56 9.42
N ASN A 57 -5.87 -5.19 10.50
CA ASN A 57 -6.25 -5.55 11.87
C ASN A 57 -7.57 -4.93 12.29
N ASP A 58 -7.90 -3.72 11.85
CA ASP A 58 -9.21 -3.11 12.11
C ASP A 58 -10.32 -3.88 11.41
N LEU A 59 -10.03 -4.42 10.22
CA LEU A 59 -10.96 -5.24 9.46
C LEU A 59 -11.19 -6.60 10.14
N VAL A 60 -10.12 -7.24 10.60
CA VAL A 60 -10.20 -8.45 11.42
C VAL A 60 -10.96 -8.15 12.71
N ALA A 61 -10.64 -7.07 13.40
CA ALA A 61 -11.33 -6.66 14.62
C ALA A 61 -12.82 -6.39 14.38
N ALA A 62 -13.20 -5.81 13.24
CA ALA A 62 -14.60 -5.59 12.86
C ALA A 62 -15.36 -6.91 12.63
N ILE A 63 -14.73 -7.91 12.02
CA ILE A 63 -15.31 -9.24 11.80
C ILE A 63 -15.45 -10.00 13.13
N PHE A 64 -14.44 -9.90 14.02
CA PHE A 64 -14.40 -10.66 15.28
C PHE A 64 -15.11 -9.96 16.45
N LYS A 65 -15.30 -8.64 16.41
CA LYS A 65 -16.07 -7.88 17.41
C LYS A 65 -17.44 -8.47 17.72
N PRO A 66 -18.32 -8.75 16.75
CA PRO A 66 -19.65 -9.30 17.03
C PRO A 66 -19.58 -10.66 17.72
N PHE A 67 -18.59 -11.49 17.38
CA PHE A 67 -18.37 -12.78 18.04
C PHE A 67 -17.85 -12.62 19.48
N ALA A 68 -16.93 -11.67 19.70
CA ALA A 68 -16.40 -11.36 21.02
C ALA A 68 -17.47 -10.76 21.96
N GLU A 69 -18.39 -9.94 21.42
CA GLU A 69 -19.53 -9.40 22.18
C GLU A 69 -20.55 -10.50 22.53
N TRP A 70 -20.79 -11.46 21.62
CA TRP A 70 -21.64 -12.62 21.89
C TRP A 70 -21.09 -13.50 23.02
N MET A 71 -19.78 -13.70 23.10
CA MET A 71 -19.15 -14.48 24.19
C MET A 71 -19.06 -13.73 25.53
N LYS A 72 -19.16 -12.39 25.52
CA LYS A 72 -19.17 -11.58 26.74
C LYS A 72 -20.56 -11.48 27.39
N GLN A 73 -21.58 -11.98 26.71
CA GLN A 73 -22.96 -12.06 27.17
C GLN A 73 -23.20 -13.39 27.91
#